data_AF-A0A818HSJ6-F1
#
_entry.id   AF-A0A818HSJ6-F1
#
_cell.length_a   1.000
_cell.length_b   1.000
_cell.length_c   1.000
_cell.angle_alpha   90.00
_cell.angle_beta   90.00
_cell.angle_gamma   90.00
#
_symmetry.space_group_name_H-M   'P 1'
#
loop_
_entity.id
_entity.type
_entity.pdbx_description
1 polymer ?
#
loop_
_entity_poly.entity_id
_entity_poly.type
_entity_poly.pdbx_seq_one_letter_code
_entity_poly.pdbx_strand_id
1 'polypeptide(L)'
;MHNDILLIYIYAGTHSHAYGNLKFFIDKCVRQGDHVDYYFILQQIDNKPINESDMPLLTSNNAYYIQHENKCYDFGTIGWFFDHYTIGDPWKNKSLNKNKNNNNRKIDLSKYKYFIFMNSSIRGPFFPPYFIEFLLKSNINYYWYSIFINRINNYVKLVGCTISCERVPHVQSYLFVTDFIGLTILLKPGNSGGAYPEGIFTCYPTKDHVSLYSELPSSNRILESGYMIDSLLTKYQHINFSQSHNKVCNSNRNPFINKAFDGTSLEPYEVVFVKYNDFEWTKDSRERAQLYEKWINDIPLTNRSSW
;
A
#
# COMPACT_ATOMS: atom_id res chain seq x y z
N MET A 1 22.99 7.65 5.98
CA MET A 1 21.91 6.94 6.70
C MET A 1 21.37 5.88 5.76
N HIS A 2 21.10 4.68 6.26
CA HIS A 2 20.61 3.57 5.44
C HIS A 2 19.09 3.70 5.28
N ASN A 3 18.56 3.47 4.07
CA ASN A 3 17.13 3.38 3.82
C ASN A 3 16.69 1.96 4.15
N ASP A 4 15.79 1.80 5.13
CA ASP A 4 15.29 0.51 5.59
C ASP A 4 13.85 0.24 5.17
N ILE A 5 13.27 1.13 4.33
CA ILE A 5 11.91 1.00 3.81
C ILE A 5 11.93 1.01 2.27
N LEU A 6 11.27 0.01 1.67
CA LEU A 6 10.98 -0.01 0.24
C LEU A 6 9.50 0.31 0.01
N LEU A 7 9.21 1.37 -0.74
CA LEU A 7 7.86 1.72 -1.14
C LEU A 7 7.66 1.53 -2.64
N ILE A 8 6.66 0.72 -3.00
CA ILE A 8 6.21 0.55 -4.38
C ILE A 8 4.83 1.19 -4.52
N TYR A 9 4.77 2.23 -5.34
CA TYR A 9 3.54 2.95 -5.69
C TYR A 9 3.14 2.59 -7.12
N ILE A 10 1.94 2.06 -7.31
CA ILE A 10 1.44 1.67 -8.62
C ILE A 10 0.50 2.75 -9.14
N TYR A 11 0.92 3.42 -10.21
CA TYR A 11 0.14 4.48 -10.84
C TYR A 11 -0.51 3.96 -12.12
N ALA A 12 -1.84 4.05 -12.18
CA ALA A 12 -2.61 3.87 -13.40
C ALA A 12 -3.54 5.06 -13.61
N GLY A 13 -3.47 5.70 -14.77
CA GLY A 13 -4.34 6.81 -15.17
C GLY A 13 -5.77 6.39 -15.53
N THR A 14 -6.37 5.45 -14.79
CA THR A 14 -7.65 4.78 -15.14
C THR A 14 -8.88 5.46 -14.55
N HIS A 15 -8.73 6.55 -13.80
CA HIS A 15 -9.82 7.32 -13.21
C HIS A 15 -9.43 8.80 -13.07
N SER A 16 -10.43 9.68 -12.98
CA SER A 16 -10.23 11.14 -13.07
C SER A 16 -9.31 11.71 -11.98
N HIS A 17 -9.25 11.04 -10.83
CA HIS A 17 -8.44 11.47 -9.69
C HIS A 17 -7.02 10.90 -9.62
N ALA A 18 -6.62 9.97 -10.50
CA ALA A 18 -5.39 9.20 -10.35
C ALA A 18 -4.13 10.08 -10.30
N TYR A 19 -4.03 11.04 -11.23
CA TYR A 19 -2.92 11.99 -11.27
C TYR A 19 -2.86 12.85 -10.00
N GLY A 20 -4.01 13.38 -9.57
CA GLY A 20 -4.09 14.18 -8.35
C GLY A 20 -3.66 13.38 -7.11
N ASN A 21 -3.99 12.09 -7.05
CA ASN A 21 -3.61 11.20 -5.96
C ASN A 21 -2.08 11.01 -5.90
N LEU A 22 -1.47 10.72 -7.05
CA LEU A 22 -0.01 10.62 -7.17
C LEU A 22 0.66 11.93 -6.77
N LYS A 23 0.18 13.07 -7.30
CA LYS A 23 0.72 14.39 -6.99
C LYS A 23 0.63 14.70 -5.50
N PHE A 24 -0.54 14.48 -4.90
CA PHE A 24 -0.73 14.71 -3.48
C PHE A 24 0.24 13.89 -2.64
N PHE A 25 0.40 12.60 -2.94
CA PHE A 25 1.34 11.75 -2.23
C PHE A 25 2.78 12.24 -2.38
N ILE A 26 3.24 12.55 -3.61
CA ILE A 26 4.60 13.05 -3.82
C ILE A 26 4.84 14.36 -3.07
N ASP A 27 3.92 15.32 -3.17
CA ASP A 27 4.06 16.63 -2.51
C ASP A 27 4.12 16.53 -0.98
N LYS A 28 3.34 15.61 -0.39
CA LYS A 28 3.12 15.53 1.06
C LYS A 28 3.97 14.47 1.77
N CYS A 29 4.38 13.42 1.08
CA CYS A 29 4.98 12.24 1.70
C CYS A 29 6.44 12.01 1.31
N VAL A 30 6.80 12.34 0.07
CA VAL A 30 8.15 12.07 -0.42
C VAL A 30 9.08 13.17 0.09
N ARG A 31 10.07 12.78 0.89
CA ARG A 31 11.04 13.69 1.49
C ARG A 31 12.46 13.14 1.31
N GLN A 32 13.43 14.03 1.34
CA GLN A 32 14.83 13.63 1.41
C GLN A 32 15.16 13.22 2.83
N GLY A 33 15.80 12.06 3.02
CA GLY A 33 16.24 11.59 4.34
C GLY A 33 15.12 11.02 5.22
N ASP A 34 14.00 10.60 4.63
CA ASP A 34 12.94 9.85 5.30
C ASP A 34 13.17 8.33 5.32
N HIS A 35 14.37 7.87 4.96
CA HIS A 35 14.75 6.45 4.99
C HIS A 35 13.96 5.52 4.05
N VAL A 36 13.28 6.08 3.04
CA VAL A 36 12.52 5.32 2.05
C VAL A 36 13.19 5.34 0.67
N ASP A 37 13.25 4.18 0.03
CA ASP A 37 13.43 4.07 -1.42
C ASP A 37 12.05 3.98 -2.09
N TYR A 38 11.74 4.96 -2.93
CA TYR A 38 10.45 5.09 -3.61
C TYR A 38 10.54 4.64 -5.06
N TYR A 39 9.66 3.70 -5.44
CA TYR A 39 9.48 3.27 -6.82
C TYR A 39 8.04 3.51 -7.27
N PHE A 40 7.88 4.48 -8.16
CA PHE A 40 6.60 4.83 -8.79
C PHE A 40 6.49 4.11 -10.13
N ILE A 41 5.72 3.01 -10.14
CA ILE A 41 5.50 2.22 -11.34
C ILE A 41 4.36 2.85 -12.14
N LEU A 42 4.70 3.46 -13.27
CA LEU A 42 3.82 4.08 -14.23
C LEU A 42 3.26 3.01 -15.18
N GLN A 43 2.01 2.62 -14.95
CA GLN A 43 1.32 1.63 -15.78
C GLN A 43 0.84 2.24 -17.10
N GLN A 44 1.38 1.73 -18.20
CA GLN A 44 1.09 2.18 -19.55
C GLN A 44 -0.32 1.75 -19.97
N ILE A 45 -1.17 2.72 -20.33
CA ILE A 45 -2.50 2.46 -20.87
C ILE A 45 -2.38 2.32 -22.38
N ASP A 46 -3.01 1.28 -22.96
CA ASP A 46 -2.96 0.97 -24.39
C ASP A 46 -1.53 0.84 -24.95
N ASN A 47 -0.60 0.30 -24.14
CA ASN A 47 0.83 0.20 -24.42
C ASN A 47 1.51 1.54 -24.76
N LYS A 48 0.94 2.66 -24.32
CA LYS A 48 1.55 3.98 -24.49
C LYS A 48 2.39 4.32 -23.28
N PRO A 49 3.72 4.55 -23.43
CA PRO A 49 4.54 5.00 -22.32
C PRO A 49 4.03 6.32 -21.78
N ILE A 50 4.08 6.47 -20.45
CA ILE A 50 3.76 7.74 -19.80
C ILE A 50 5.00 8.61 -19.86
N ASN A 51 4.86 9.84 -20.36
CA ASN A 51 5.96 10.79 -20.35
C ASN A 51 6.22 11.27 -18.91
N GLU A 52 7.40 10.99 -18.40
CA GLU A 52 7.79 11.35 -17.03
C GLU A 52 7.80 12.87 -16.79
N SER A 53 7.97 13.70 -17.84
CA SER A 53 7.86 15.16 -17.69
C SER A 53 6.47 15.64 -17.32
N ASP A 54 5.44 14.82 -17.58
CA ASP A 54 4.06 15.13 -17.25
C ASP A 54 3.72 14.69 -15.81
N MET A 55 4.59 13.90 -15.18
CA MET A 55 4.43 13.42 -13.80
C MET A 55 4.94 14.45 -12.78
N PRO A 56 4.48 14.37 -11.51
CA PRO A 56 4.98 15.26 -10.46
C PRO A 56 6.51 15.13 -10.29
N LEU A 57 7.18 16.25 -9.99
CA LEU A 57 8.64 16.24 -9.80
C LEU A 57 9.01 15.42 -8.56
N LEU A 58 9.93 14.47 -8.72
CA LEU A 58 10.53 13.75 -7.61
C LEU A 58 11.66 14.58 -7.02
N THR A 59 11.48 15.05 -5.78
CA THR A 59 12.42 15.92 -5.08
C THR A 59 13.43 15.15 -4.22
N SER A 60 13.22 13.85 -4.01
CA SER A 60 14.11 12.97 -3.26
C SER A 60 15.02 12.18 -4.21
N ASN A 61 16.30 12.05 -3.86
CA ASN A 61 17.29 11.32 -4.68
C ASN A 61 17.05 9.79 -4.69
N ASN A 62 16.20 9.30 -3.78
CA ASN A 62 15.86 7.90 -3.62
C ASN A 62 14.47 7.58 -4.21
N ALA A 63 13.96 8.44 -5.10
CA ALA A 63 12.67 8.26 -5.75
C ALA A 63 12.84 8.11 -7.26
N TYR A 64 12.17 7.11 -7.83
CA TYR A 64 12.31 6.73 -9.23
C TYR A 64 10.96 6.47 -9.90
N TYR A 65 10.81 6.90 -11.14
CA TYR A 65 9.77 6.42 -12.03
C TYR A 65 10.22 5.16 -12.77
N ILE A 66 9.32 4.20 -12.94
CA ILE A 66 9.54 2.97 -13.71
C ILE A 66 8.33 2.75 -14.61
N GLN A 67 8.55 2.44 -15.88
CA GLN A 67 7.47 2.11 -16.81
C GLN A 67 7.14 0.61 -16.76
N HIS A 68 5.85 0.27 -16.78
CA HIS A 68 5.37 -1.10 -16.95
C HIS A 68 4.08 -1.06 -17.77
N GLU A 69 3.91 -1.94 -18.75
CA GLU A 69 2.58 -2.21 -19.33
C GLU A 69 1.49 -2.36 -18.25
N ASN A 70 0.30 -1.78 -18.45
CA ASN A 70 -0.85 -2.02 -17.57
C ASN A 70 -1.44 -3.42 -17.78
N LYS A 71 -0.63 -4.43 -17.49
CA LYS A 71 -1.03 -5.83 -17.43
C LYS A 71 -0.86 -6.29 -16.00
N CYS A 72 -1.56 -7.35 -15.60
CA CYS A 72 -1.36 -8.01 -14.32
C CYS A 72 -1.87 -7.28 -13.06
N TYR A 73 -2.48 -6.10 -13.19
CA TYR A 73 -2.97 -5.26 -12.08
C TYR A 73 -1.91 -5.05 -10.99
N ASP A 74 -2.31 -4.71 -9.76
CA ASP A 74 -1.40 -4.27 -8.71
C ASP A 74 -0.45 -5.38 -8.23
N PHE A 75 -0.98 -6.52 -7.80
CA PHE A 75 -0.15 -7.63 -7.27
C PHE A 75 0.79 -8.22 -8.31
N GLY A 76 0.33 -8.39 -9.56
CA GLY A 76 1.20 -8.89 -10.62
C GLY A 76 2.28 -7.88 -11.01
N THR A 77 1.98 -6.58 -10.91
CA THR A 77 2.98 -5.51 -11.09
C THR A 77 4.05 -5.55 -10.01
N ILE A 78 3.68 -5.84 -8.76
CA ILE A 78 4.64 -6.05 -7.67
C ILE A 78 5.52 -7.28 -7.94
N GLY A 79 4.93 -8.40 -8.39
CA GLY A 79 5.69 -9.60 -8.76
C GLY A 79 6.68 -9.35 -9.87
N TRP A 80 6.24 -8.68 -10.94
CA TRP A 80 7.12 -8.25 -12.03
C TRP A 80 8.27 -7.38 -11.54
N PHE A 81 8.00 -6.42 -10.65
CA PHE A 81 9.04 -5.55 -10.09
C PHE A 81 10.09 -6.38 -9.34
N PHE A 82 9.64 -7.34 -8.51
CA PHE A 82 10.54 -8.23 -7.79
C PHE A 82 11.38 -9.10 -8.73
N ASP A 83 10.81 -9.63 -9.81
CA ASP A 83 11.53 -10.45 -10.79
C ASP A 83 12.63 -9.65 -11.51
N HIS A 84 12.33 -8.42 -11.94
CA HIS A 84 13.17 -7.66 -12.84
C HIS A 84 14.20 -6.79 -12.10
N TYR A 85 13.80 -6.17 -11.00
CA TYR A 85 14.59 -5.14 -10.33
C TYR A 85 15.23 -5.60 -9.02
N THR A 86 14.87 -6.78 -8.50
CA THR A 86 15.31 -7.19 -7.16
C THR A 86 16.08 -8.51 -7.11
N ILE A 87 16.83 -8.68 -6.02
CA ILE A 87 17.45 -9.92 -5.54
C ILE A 87 17.11 -10.11 -4.06
N GLY A 88 17.43 -11.28 -3.51
CA GLY A 88 17.16 -11.57 -2.10
C GLY A 88 15.78 -12.20 -1.84
N ASP A 89 15.04 -12.53 -2.89
CA ASP A 89 13.86 -13.41 -2.79
C ASP A 89 14.29 -14.80 -2.30
N PRO A 90 13.83 -15.25 -1.11
CA PRO A 90 14.28 -16.49 -0.51
C PRO A 90 13.76 -17.74 -1.22
N TRP A 91 12.77 -17.61 -2.11
CA TRP A 91 12.17 -18.74 -2.84
C TRP A 91 12.71 -18.90 -4.26
N LYS A 92 13.51 -17.96 -4.76
CA LYS A 92 14.13 -18.05 -6.08
C LYS A 92 15.50 -18.72 -6.02
N ASN A 93 15.65 -19.80 -6.78
CA ASN A 93 16.94 -20.45 -6.96
C ASN A 93 17.94 -19.49 -7.62
N LYS A 94 19.13 -19.33 -7.01
CA LYS A 94 20.26 -18.54 -7.56
C LYS A 94 20.67 -18.95 -9.00
N SER A 95 20.25 -20.13 -9.45
CA SER A 95 20.57 -20.72 -10.77
C SER A 95 19.84 -20.07 -11.96
N LEU A 96 18.71 -19.38 -11.75
CA LEU A 96 17.95 -18.74 -12.85
C LEU A 96 18.52 -17.37 -13.28
N ASN A 97 19.50 -16.82 -12.56
CA ASN A 97 20.20 -15.57 -12.90
C ASN A 97 21.30 -15.75 -13.96
N LYS A 98 21.09 -16.62 -14.96
CA LYS A 98 22.03 -16.83 -16.08
C LYS A 98 21.64 -16.13 -17.38
N ASN A 99 20.61 -15.27 -17.37
CA ASN A 99 20.46 -14.28 -18.43
C ASN A 99 21.36 -13.07 -18.10
N LYS A 100 22.60 -13.21 -18.59
CA LYS A 100 23.59 -12.15 -18.75
C LYS A 100 22.99 -11.00 -19.56
N ASN A 101 23.41 -9.78 -19.22
CA ASN A 101 23.18 -8.51 -19.92
C ASN A 101 22.04 -7.63 -19.40
N ASN A 102 22.03 -7.34 -18.10
CA ASN A 102 21.59 -6.02 -17.65
C ASN A 102 22.64 -5.49 -16.65
N ASN A 103 23.41 -4.49 -17.07
CA ASN A 103 24.40 -3.79 -16.23
C ASN A 103 23.75 -2.96 -15.09
N ASN A 104 22.46 -3.15 -14.83
CA ASN A 104 21.74 -2.44 -13.78
C ASN A 104 21.88 -3.20 -12.46
N ARG A 105 22.40 -2.51 -11.45
CA ARG A 105 22.51 -2.99 -10.08
C ARG A 105 21.11 -3.29 -9.54
N LYS A 106 20.78 -4.57 -9.36
CA LYS A 106 19.52 -5.00 -8.72
C LYS A 106 19.44 -4.56 -7.25
N ILE A 107 18.22 -4.30 -6.80
CA ILE A 107 17.87 -3.92 -5.43
C ILE A 107 17.88 -5.17 -4.56
N ASP A 108 18.55 -5.11 -3.41
CA ASP A 108 18.61 -6.25 -2.49
C ASP A 108 17.52 -6.13 -1.43
N LEU A 109 16.52 -7.00 -1.50
CA LEU A 109 15.38 -6.99 -0.58
C LEU A 109 15.82 -7.17 0.88
N SER A 110 16.92 -7.88 1.14
CA SER A 110 17.39 -8.14 2.52
C SER A 110 17.87 -6.90 3.26
N LYS A 111 18.02 -5.76 2.55
CA LYS A 111 18.41 -4.47 3.13
C LYS A 111 17.24 -3.72 3.76
N TYR A 112 16.00 -4.07 3.40
CA TYR A 112 14.82 -3.39 3.89
C TYR A 112 14.20 -4.16 5.05
N LYS A 113 13.81 -3.43 6.07
CA LYS A 113 13.07 -3.95 7.21
C LYS A 113 11.58 -3.97 6.93
N TYR A 114 11.08 -2.96 6.21
CA TYR A 114 9.66 -2.81 5.90
C TYR A 114 9.41 -2.58 4.41
N PHE A 115 8.26 -3.07 3.96
CA PHE A 115 7.80 -2.98 2.58
C PHE A 115 6.41 -2.37 2.56
N ILE A 116 6.23 -1.32 1.77
CA ILE A 116 4.97 -0.60 1.63
C ILE A 116 4.54 -0.71 0.17
N PHE A 117 3.30 -1.12 -0.04
CA PHE A 117 2.70 -1.20 -1.36
C PHE A 117 1.43 -0.39 -1.37
N MET A 118 1.26 0.45 -2.39
CA MET A 118 0.06 1.27 -2.55
C MET A 118 -0.22 1.57 -4.01
N ASN A 119 -1.44 2.02 -4.32
CA ASN A 119 -1.84 2.34 -5.69
C ASN A 119 -2.49 3.73 -5.82
N SER A 120 -2.70 4.17 -7.06
CA SER A 120 -3.28 5.48 -7.37
C SER A 120 -4.77 5.63 -7.07
N SER A 121 -5.42 4.63 -6.46
CA SER A 121 -6.85 4.68 -6.13
C SER A 121 -7.17 5.31 -4.77
N ILE A 122 -6.16 5.84 -4.06
CA ILE A 122 -6.31 6.43 -2.71
C ILE A 122 -5.75 7.85 -2.62
N ARG A 123 -6.24 8.61 -1.63
CA ARG A 123 -5.74 9.94 -1.25
C ARG A 123 -5.41 9.95 0.24
N GLY A 124 -4.31 10.60 0.59
CA GLY A 124 -3.81 10.75 1.95
C GLY A 124 -2.30 11.02 1.94
N PRO A 125 -1.66 11.16 3.11
CA PRO A 125 -2.19 10.90 4.44
C PRO A 125 -3.03 12.06 4.98
N PHE A 126 -4.06 11.74 5.75
CA PHE A 126 -4.82 12.68 6.57
C PHE A 126 -4.59 12.37 8.04
N PHE A 127 -4.21 13.39 8.81
CA PHE A 127 -3.99 13.27 10.24
C PHE A 127 -4.77 14.36 10.99
N PRO A 128 -5.35 14.04 12.17
CA PRO A 128 -5.98 15.05 13.01
C PRO A 128 -5.01 16.17 13.42
N PRO A 129 -5.44 17.44 13.48
CA PRO A 129 -4.58 18.56 13.87
C PRO A 129 -3.92 18.40 15.26
N TYR A 130 -4.61 17.79 16.22
CA TYR A 130 -4.06 17.57 17.57
C TYR A 130 -2.92 16.52 17.58
N PHE A 131 -2.98 15.53 16.69
CA PHE A 131 -1.93 14.52 16.55
C PHE A 131 -0.66 15.16 15.97
N ILE A 132 -0.87 15.97 14.95
CA ILE A 132 0.11 16.82 14.28
C ILE A 132 0.78 17.78 15.28
N GLU A 133 0.01 18.49 16.10
CA GLU A 133 0.55 19.34 17.17
C GLU A 133 1.37 18.55 18.20
N PHE A 134 0.89 17.37 18.60
CA PHE A 134 1.60 16.49 19.53
C PHE A 134 2.97 16.06 18.97
N LEU A 135 3.04 15.67 17.69
CA LEU A 135 4.30 15.27 17.05
C LEU A 135 5.32 16.42 17.04
N LEU A 136 4.90 17.63 16.65
CA LEU A 136 5.78 18.81 16.64
C LEU A 136 6.34 19.13 18.03
N LYS A 137 5.53 18.97 19.07
CA LYS A 137 5.93 19.22 20.47
C LYS A 137 6.85 18.12 21.04
N SER A 138 6.73 16.90 20.53
CA SER A 138 7.40 15.73 21.11
C SER A 138 8.86 15.58 20.69
N ASN A 139 9.35 16.37 19.72
CA ASN A 139 10.70 16.22 19.13
C ASN A 139 11.01 14.78 18.67
N ILE A 140 9.95 14.03 18.30
CA ILE A 140 10.05 12.67 17.77
C ILE A 140 10.10 12.80 16.25
N ASN A 141 11.10 12.18 15.64
CA ASN A 141 11.11 12.03 14.19
C ASN A 141 10.04 11.00 13.79
N TYR A 142 8.87 11.49 13.40
CA TYR A 142 7.71 10.68 13.06
C TYR A 142 7.31 10.93 11.61
N TYR A 143 7.27 9.85 10.83
CA TYR A 143 6.88 9.90 9.43
C TYR A 143 5.46 9.37 9.24
N TRP A 144 4.80 9.72 8.15
CA TRP A 144 3.42 9.27 7.89
C TRP A 144 3.27 7.74 7.98
N TYR A 145 4.28 7.00 7.52
CA TYR A 145 4.27 5.53 7.49
C TYR A 145 4.50 4.92 8.88
N SER A 146 4.99 5.70 9.86
CA SER A 146 5.26 5.26 11.23
C SER A 146 4.01 4.63 11.87
N ILE A 147 2.82 5.12 11.53
CA ILE A 147 1.55 4.58 12.04
C ILE A 147 1.28 3.14 11.60
N PHE A 148 1.83 2.73 10.45
CA PHE A 148 1.70 1.37 9.92
C PHE A 148 2.83 0.47 10.44
N ILE A 149 4.09 0.91 10.32
CA ILE A 149 5.23 0.08 10.70
C ILE A 149 5.30 -0.20 12.20
N ASN A 150 4.80 0.72 13.05
CA ASN A 150 4.75 0.52 14.50
C ASN A 150 3.75 -0.56 14.92
N ARG A 151 2.84 -0.97 14.03
CA ARG A 151 1.90 -2.07 14.26
C ARG A 151 2.51 -3.43 13.93
N ILE A 152 3.52 -3.46 13.07
CA ILE A 152 4.28 -4.67 12.77
C ILE A 152 5.14 -5.04 13.99
N ASN A 153 4.95 -6.26 14.48
CA ASN A 153 5.63 -6.75 15.69
C ASN A 153 5.86 -8.27 15.57
N ASN A 154 6.16 -8.96 16.68
CA ASN A 154 6.42 -10.40 16.67
C ASN A 154 5.20 -11.23 16.22
N TYR A 155 3.99 -10.70 16.35
CA TYR A 155 2.74 -11.37 16.02
C TYR A 155 2.12 -10.83 14.73
N VAL A 156 2.13 -9.52 14.52
CA VAL A 156 1.49 -8.88 13.35
C VAL A 156 2.50 -8.72 12.21
N LYS A 157 2.17 -9.26 11.03
CA LYS A 157 3.06 -9.27 9.85
C LYS A 157 2.46 -8.64 8.60
N LEU A 158 1.20 -8.21 8.64
CA LEU A 158 0.54 -7.51 7.53
C LEU A 158 -0.43 -6.48 8.09
N VAL A 159 -0.26 -5.23 7.68
CA VAL A 159 -1.03 -4.08 8.17
C VAL A 159 -1.53 -3.28 6.98
N GLY A 160 -2.75 -2.76 7.03
CA GLY A 160 -3.20 -1.76 6.06
C GLY A 160 -4.13 -0.74 6.66
N CYS A 161 -4.76 0.08 5.81
CA CYS A 161 -5.71 1.07 6.28
C CYS A 161 -6.97 0.42 6.87
N THR A 162 -7.43 -0.68 6.27
CA THR A 162 -8.69 -1.35 6.62
C THR A 162 -8.60 -2.87 6.54
N ILE A 163 -9.50 -3.55 7.27
CA ILE A 163 -9.83 -4.96 7.08
C ILE A 163 -11.19 -5.04 6.38
N SER A 164 -11.24 -5.63 5.19
CA SER A 164 -12.50 -5.99 4.53
C SER A 164 -12.97 -7.37 4.96
N CYS A 165 -14.29 -7.53 5.07
CA CYS A 165 -14.94 -8.76 5.52
C CYS A 165 -15.81 -9.41 4.44
N GLU A 166 -15.80 -8.93 3.18
CA GLU A 166 -16.73 -9.37 2.13
C GLU A 166 -16.74 -10.88 1.85
N ARG A 167 -15.64 -11.58 2.16
CA ARG A 167 -15.52 -13.03 2.00
C ARG A 167 -14.82 -13.65 3.21
N VAL A 168 -13.65 -13.11 3.53
CA VAL A 168 -12.85 -13.40 4.72
C VAL A 168 -12.23 -12.10 5.21
N PRO A 169 -11.85 -11.97 6.49
CA PRO A 169 -11.13 -10.80 6.96
C PRO A 169 -9.78 -10.70 6.24
N HIS A 170 -9.54 -9.60 5.54
CA HIS A 170 -8.29 -9.37 4.82
C HIS A 170 -7.90 -7.90 4.79
N VAL A 171 -6.59 -7.64 4.82
CA VAL A 171 -6.02 -6.33 4.51
C VAL A 171 -6.24 -6.02 3.04
N GLN A 172 -6.72 -4.82 2.75
CA GLN A 172 -7.07 -4.42 1.39
C GLN A 172 -5.84 -3.95 0.59
N SER A 173 -5.84 -4.27 -0.71
CA SER A 173 -4.67 -4.13 -1.60
C SER A 173 -4.23 -2.70 -1.92
N TYR A 174 -5.07 -1.71 -1.63
CA TYR A 174 -4.78 -0.33 -2.01
C TYR A 174 -3.67 0.33 -1.18
N LEU A 175 -3.44 -0.18 0.03
CA LEU A 175 -2.29 0.13 0.85
C LEU A 175 -2.08 -1.01 1.86
N PHE A 176 -0.94 -1.68 1.77
CA PHE A 176 -0.52 -2.65 2.78
C PHE A 176 0.98 -2.56 3.07
N VAL A 177 1.32 -2.92 4.30
CA VAL A 177 2.66 -2.83 4.88
C VAL A 177 3.02 -4.15 5.53
N THR A 178 4.25 -4.60 5.33
CA THR A 178 4.77 -5.85 5.91
C THR A 178 6.25 -5.71 6.29
N ASP A 179 6.76 -6.58 7.15
CA ASP A 179 8.20 -6.74 7.37
C ASP A 179 8.79 -7.80 6.43
N PHE A 180 10.10 -8.05 6.53
CA PHE A 180 10.76 -9.07 5.73
C PHE A 180 10.23 -10.50 5.96
N ILE A 181 9.75 -10.80 7.18
CA ILE A 181 9.15 -12.12 7.49
C ILE A 181 7.81 -12.26 6.76
N GLY A 182 6.95 -11.27 6.87
CA GLY A 182 5.67 -11.25 6.16
C GLY A 182 5.89 -11.25 4.65
N LEU A 183 6.82 -10.45 4.11
CA LEU A 183 7.17 -10.49 2.69
C LEU A 183 7.63 -11.89 2.25
N THR A 184 8.45 -12.57 3.05
CA THR A 184 8.88 -13.95 2.77
C THR A 184 7.67 -14.90 2.66
N ILE A 185 6.67 -14.77 3.52
CA ILE A 185 5.44 -15.56 3.44
C ILE A 185 4.66 -15.23 2.16
N LEU A 186 4.57 -13.94 1.81
CA LEU A 186 3.85 -13.47 0.63
C LEU A 186 4.52 -13.93 -0.68
N LEU A 187 5.86 -13.91 -0.76
CA LEU A 187 6.63 -14.35 -1.93
C LEU A 187 6.59 -15.86 -2.19
N LYS A 188 6.15 -16.66 -1.20
CA LYS A 188 6.17 -18.12 -1.31
C LYS A 188 5.27 -18.61 -2.47
N PRO A 189 5.76 -19.44 -3.40
CA PRO A 189 4.90 -20.07 -4.39
C PRO A 189 3.97 -21.11 -3.73
N GLY A 190 2.91 -21.50 -4.42
CA GLY A 190 2.01 -22.58 -4.02
C GLY A 190 0.62 -22.13 -3.55
N ASN A 191 -0.22 -23.10 -3.20
CA ASN A 191 -1.66 -22.86 -3.01
C ASN A 191 -2.06 -22.36 -1.61
N SER A 192 -1.09 -22.03 -0.74
CA SER A 192 -1.37 -21.58 0.62
C SER A 192 -2.30 -20.36 0.65
N GLY A 193 -3.21 -20.32 1.62
CA GLY A 193 -4.24 -19.29 1.75
C GLY A 193 -5.25 -19.19 0.60
N GLY A 194 -5.29 -20.19 -0.31
CA GLY A 194 -6.18 -20.20 -1.48
C GLY A 194 -5.60 -19.53 -2.74
N ALA A 195 -4.29 -19.27 -2.79
CA ALA A 195 -3.62 -18.78 -3.99
C ALA A 195 -3.52 -19.86 -5.09
N TYR A 196 -3.20 -19.46 -6.33
CA TYR A 196 -2.75 -20.40 -7.36
C TYR A 196 -1.32 -20.91 -7.09
N PRO A 197 -0.88 -22.00 -7.75
CA PRO A 197 0.45 -22.58 -7.56
C PRO A 197 1.61 -21.60 -7.76
N GLU A 198 1.43 -20.60 -8.61
CA GLU A 198 2.43 -19.58 -8.93
C GLU A 198 2.57 -18.51 -7.83
N GLY A 199 1.59 -18.36 -6.94
CA GLY A 199 1.61 -17.46 -5.78
C GLY A 199 0.77 -16.18 -5.92
N ILE A 200 0.79 -15.32 -4.89
CA ILE A 200 -0.09 -14.13 -4.87
C ILE A 200 0.38 -13.00 -5.81
N PHE A 201 1.68 -12.95 -6.13
CA PHE A 201 2.25 -11.91 -6.98
C PHE A 201 2.27 -12.31 -8.47
N THR A 202 1.55 -13.36 -8.84
CA THR A 202 1.43 -13.81 -10.23
C THR A 202 0.63 -12.83 -11.07
N CYS A 203 0.94 -12.76 -12.37
CA CYS A 203 0.16 -12.01 -13.33
C CYS A 203 -1.19 -12.68 -13.60
N TYR A 204 -2.27 -12.13 -13.04
CA TYR A 204 -3.62 -12.62 -13.28
C TYR A 204 -4.36 -11.78 -14.34
N PRO A 205 -5.19 -12.43 -15.19
CA PRO A 205 -5.82 -11.76 -16.34
C PRO A 205 -7.00 -10.85 -15.97
N THR A 206 -7.65 -11.04 -14.81
CA THR A 206 -8.86 -10.31 -14.41
C THR A 206 -8.75 -9.75 -13.00
N LYS A 207 -9.48 -8.65 -12.72
CA LYS A 207 -9.57 -8.08 -11.36
C LYS A 207 -10.09 -9.11 -10.35
N ASP A 208 -11.07 -9.91 -10.74
CA ASP A 208 -11.62 -10.96 -9.88
C ASP A 208 -10.59 -12.01 -9.51
N HIS A 209 -9.72 -12.40 -10.46
CA HIS A 209 -8.62 -13.32 -10.16
C HIS A 209 -7.61 -12.69 -9.20
N VAL A 210 -7.26 -11.41 -9.36
CA VAL A 210 -6.38 -10.72 -8.41
C VAL A 210 -7.01 -10.67 -7.02
N SER A 211 -8.30 -10.39 -6.91
CA SER A 211 -8.99 -10.42 -5.62
C SER A 211 -8.93 -11.81 -5.00
N LEU A 212 -9.31 -12.86 -5.74
CA LEU A 212 -9.43 -14.23 -5.23
C LEU A 212 -8.09 -14.90 -4.95
N TYR A 213 -7.07 -14.63 -5.76
CA TYR A 213 -5.81 -15.35 -5.76
C TYR A 213 -4.62 -14.53 -5.27
N SER A 214 -4.81 -13.21 -5.07
CA SER A 214 -3.79 -12.32 -4.50
C SER A 214 -4.25 -11.63 -3.22
N GLU A 215 -5.29 -10.80 -3.27
CA GLU A 215 -5.70 -9.95 -2.15
C GLU A 215 -6.19 -10.79 -0.95
N LEU A 216 -7.17 -11.68 -1.15
CA LEU A 216 -7.66 -12.55 -0.06
C LEU A 216 -6.56 -13.50 0.45
N PRO A 217 -5.80 -14.20 -0.42
CA PRO A 217 -4.77 -15.12 0.03
C PRO A 217 -3.59 -14.44 0.71
N SER A 218 -3.32 -13.15 0.46
CA SER A 218 -2.26 -12.41 1.15
C SER A 218 -2.45 -12.46 2.67
N SER A 219 -3.67 -12.19 3.14
CA SER A 219 -4.01 -12.21 4.56
C SER A 219 -4.13 -13.65 5.08
N ASN A 220 -4.76 -14.55 4.33
CA ASN A 220 -4.88 -15.95 4.73
C ASN A 220 -3.51 -16.63 4.93
N ARG A 221 -2.55 -16.37 4.05
CA ARG A 221 -1.19 -16.93 4.17
C ARG A 221 -0.48 -16.48 5.43
N ILE A 222 -0.65 -15.22 5.81
CA ILE A 222 -0.10 -14.67 7.06
C ILE A 222 -0.75 -15.35 8.26
N LEU A 223 -2.08 -15.47 8.27
CA LEU A 223 -2.84 -16.13 9.34
C LEU A 223 -2.51 -17.63 9.47
N GLU A 224 -2.43 -18.36 8.35
CA GLU A 224 -2.07 -19.78 8.30
C GLU A 224 -0.62 -20.04 8.73
N SER A 225 0.26 -19.05 8.60
CA SER A 225 1.65 -19.12 9.08
C SER A 225 1.79 -18.84 10.58
N GLY A 226 0.67 -18.69 11.30
CA GLY A 226 0.64 -18.45 12.74
C GLY A 226 0.81 -16.98 13.16
N TYR A 227 0.78 -16.05 12.19
CA TYR A 227 0.86 -14.62 12.44
C TYR A 227 -0.52 -13.96 12.38
N MET A 228 -0.57 -12.66 12.66
CA MET A 228 -1.76 -11.82 12.67
C MET A 228 -1.70 -10.75 11.59
N ILE A 229 -2.88 -10.24 11.22
CA ILE A 229 -3.07 -9.05 10.41
C ILE A 229 -3.68 -7.94 11.28
N ASP A 230 -3.44 -6.68 10.92
CA ASP A 230 -3.99 -5.53 11.64
C ASP A 230 -4.39 -4.40 10.67
N SER A 231 -5.13 -3.41 11.16
CA SER A 231 -5.46 -2.20 10.39
C SER A 231 -5.52 -0.95 11.26
N LEU A 232 -5.82 0.18 10.66
CA LEU A 232 -6.06 1.42 11.37
C LEU A 232 -7.47 1.54 11.96
N LEU A 233 -8.41 0.66 11.56
CA LEU A 233 -9.78 0.70 12.04
C LEU A 233 -9.87 0.42 13.54
N THR A 234 -10.48 1.34 14.29
CA THR A 234 -10.66 1.25 15.74
C THR A 234 -11.37 -0.04 16.15
N LYS A 235 -12.38 -0.46 15.35
CA LYS A 235 -13.16 -1.68 15.57
C LYS A 235 -12.32 -2.96 15.58
N TYR A 236 -11.21 -2.99 14.84
CA TYR A 236 -10.40 -4.19 14.63
C TYR A 236 -9.07 -4.18 15.35
N GLN A 237 -8.85 -3.22 16.24
CA GLN A 237 -7.66 -3.18 17.08
C GLN A 237 -7.62 -4.43 17.96
N HIS A 238 -6.49 -5.13 17.93
CA HIS A 238 -6.22 -6.32 18.75
C HIS A 238 -7.13 -7.54 18.49
N ILE A 239 -7.83 -7.57 17.35
CA ILE A 239 -8.64 -8.73 16.97
C ILE A 239 -7.78 -9.83 16.33
N ASN A 240 -7.95 -11.07 16.81
CA ASN A 240 -7.28 -12.23 16.23
C ASN A 240 -8.15 -12.92 15.17
N PHE A 241 -7.94 -12.54 13.91
CA PHE A 241 -8.68 -13.08 12.76
C PHE A 241 -8.36 -14.56 12.42
N SER A 242 -7.37 -15.19 13.07
CA SER A 242 -7.16 -16.63 12.95
C SER A 242 -8.23 -17.44 13.69
N GLN A 243 -8.91 -16.83 14.67
CA GLN A 243 -9.99 -17.47 15.43
C GLN A 243 -11.28 -17.52 14.60
N SER A 244 -11.95 -18.68 14.61
CA SER A 244 -13.15 -18.94 13.78
C SER A 244 -14.28 -17.93 14.00
N HIS A 245 -14.51 -17.50 15.24
CA HIS A 245 -15.57 -16.52 15.56
C HIS A 245 -15.26 -15.11 15.03
N ASN A 246 -14.00 -14.78 14.75
CA ASN A 246 -13.60 -13.50 14.16
C ASN A 246 -13.56 -13.55 12.62
N LYS A 247 -13.75 -14.72 12.00
CA LYS A 247 -13.76 -14.86 10.53
C LYS A 247 -15.00 -14.27 9.87
N VAL A 248 -16.07 -14.05 10.63
CA VAL A 248 -17.26 -13.32 10.19
C VAL A 248 -17.25 -11.97 10.85
N CYS A 249 -17.01 -10.92 10.07
CA CYS A 249 -16.96 -9.54 10.56
C CYS A 249 -17.75 -8.60 9.66
N ASN A 250 -18.06 -7.40 10.15
CA ASN A 250 -18.75 -6.34 9.41
C ASN A 250 -20.01 -6.76 8.63
N SER A 251 -20.74 -7.78 9.07
CA SER A 251 -21.87 -8.35 8.30
C SER A 251 -21.49 -8.73 6.86
N ASN A 252 -20.26 -9.21 6.65
CA ASN A 252 -19.66 -9.55 5.36
C ASN A 252 -19.62 -8.39 4.36
N ARG A 253 -19.27 -7.19 4.82
CA ARG A 253 -19.19 -5.98 3.99
C ARG A 253 -17.80 -5.38 3.90
N ASN A 254 -17.54 -4.68 2.81
CA ASN A 254 -16.34 -3.87 2.64
C ASN A 254 -16.49 -2.54 3.40
N PRO A 255 -15.54 -2.16 4.25
CA PRO A 255 -15.65 -0.91 4.99
C PRO A 255 -15.51 0.34 4.11
N PHE A 256 -14.88 0.26 2.91
CA PHE A 256 -14.78 1.46 2.05
C PHE A 256 -16.11 1.85 1.38
N ILE A 257 -17.11 0.97 1.37
CA ILE A 257 -18.41 1.26 0.78
C ILE A 257 -19.17 2.22 1.70
N ASN A 258 -19.77 3.26 1.13
CA ASN A 258 -20.55 4.26 1.85
C ASN A 258 -21.52 3.58 2.84
N LYS A 259 -21.46 3.98 4.11
CA LYS A 259 -22.34 3.50 5.19
C LYS A 259 -22.30 1.98 5.44
N ALA A 260 -21.31 1.27 4.89
CA ALA A 260 -21.19 -0.18 5.03
C ALA A 260 -20.38 -0.62 6.25
N PHE A 261 -19.82 0.32 7.02
CA PHE A 261 -19.09 0.06 8.26
C PHE A 261 -19.96 0.50 9.45
N ASP A 262 -20.75 -0.41 10.01
CA ASP A 262 -21.72 -0.15 11.10
C ASP A 262 -22.66 1.06 10.85
N GLY A 263 -23.04 1.30 9.59
CA GLY A 263 -23.90 2.42 9.21
C GLY A 263 -23.15 3.74 8.95
N THR A 264 -21.83 3.78 9.15
CA THR A 264 -20.95 4.89 8.79
C THR A 264 -20.06 4.55 7.59
N SER A 265 -19.49 5.59 6.98
CA SER A 265 -18.41 5.47 6.00
C SER A 265 -17.07 5.67 6.69
N LEU A 266 -15.98 5.33 6.00
CA LEU A 266 -14.63 5.56 6.52
C LEU A 266 -14.37 7.04 6.81
N GLU A 267 -13.73 7.29 7.94
CA GLU A 267 -13.25 8.59 8.36
C GLU A 267 -11.77 8.74 7.92
N PRO A 268 -11.43 9.67 7.00
CA PRO A 268 -10.04 9.85 6.56
C PRO A 268 -9.03 10.02 7.70
N TYR A 269 -9.41 10.65 8.82
CA TYR A 269 -8.54 10.78 9.99
C TYR A 269 -8.33 9.48 10.78
N GLU A 270 -9.22 8.49 10.65
CA GLU A 270 -9.05 7.18 11.26
C GLU A 270 -8.11 6.31 10.43
N VAL A 271 -8.35 6.24 9.12
CA VAL A 271 -7.66 5.29 8.23
C VAL A 271 -6.50 5.87 7.43
N VAL A 272 -6.22 7.17 7.60
CA VAL A 272 -5.11 7.95 7.03
C VAL A 272 -5.15 8.09 5.49
N PHE A 273 -5.44 7.01 4.77
CA PHE A 273 -5.68 6.98 3.34
C PHE A 273 -7.06 6.38 3.06
N VAL A 274 -7.83 7.05 2.19
CA VAL A 274 -9.15 6.58 1.76
C VAL A 274 -9.18 6.38 0.25
N LYS A 275 -10.06 5.50 -0.22
CA LYS A 275 -10.38 5.38 -1.65
C LYS A 275 -10.83 6.73 -2.20
N TYR A 276 -10.17 7.16 -3.26
CA TYR A 276 -10.37 8.45 -3.92
C TYR A 276 -10.34 8.23 -5.44
N ASN A 277 -11.43 7.70 -5.97
CA ASN A 277 -11.62 7.35 -7.38
C ASN A 277 -13.05 7.69 -7.81
N ASP A 278 -13.44 7.34 -9.04
CA ASP A 278 -14.72 7.75 -9.62
C ASP A 278 -15.93 6.94 -9.10
N PHE A 279 -15.74 5.92 -8.26
CA PHE A 279 -16.84 5.06 -7.81
C PHE A 279 -17.77 5.75 -6.82
N GLU A 280 -19.06 5.77 -7.13
CA GLU A 280 -20.10 6.43 -6.31
C GLU A 280 -20.18 5.86 -4.89
N TRP A 281 -19.94 4.56 -4.72
CA TRP A 281 -19.95 3.92 -3.40
C TRP A 281 -18.76 4.29 -2.51
N THR A 282 -17.81 5.11 -2.97
CA THR A 282 -16.74 5.69 -2.12
C THR A 282 -16.91 7.18 -1.84
N LYS A 283 -17.98 7.77 -2.39
CA LYS A 283 -18.20 9.22 -2.43
C LYS A 283 -18.17 9.89 -1.06
N ASP A 284 -18.76 9.30 -0.04
CA ASP A 284 -18.89 9.95 1.27
C ASP A 284 -17.51 10.16 1.91
N SER A 285 -16.66 9.12 1.90
CA SER A 285 -15.27 9.23 2.36
C SER A 285 -14.42 10.13 1.46
N ARG A 286 -14.66 10.10 0.14
CA ARG A 286 -13.96 10.95 -0.84
C ARG A 286 -14.26 12.43 -0.62
N GLU A 287 -15.53 12.80 -0.40
CA GLU A 287 -15.95 14.19 -0.15
C GLU A 287 -15.39 14.72 1.18
N ARG A 288 -15.33 13.88 2.23
CA ARG A 288 -14.62 14.25 3.47
C ARG A 288 -13.13 14.52 3.23
N ALA A 289 -12.45 13.61 2.53
CA ALA A 289 -11.03 13.79 2.18
C ALA A 289 -10.79 15.06 1.35
N GLN A 290 -11.66 15.36 0.38
CA GLN A 290 -11.60 16.57 -0.43
C GLN A 290 -11.77 17.83 0.44
N LEU A 291 -12.69 17.80 1.40
CA LEU A 291 -12.90 18.90 2.34
C LEU A 291 -11.67 19.12 3.23
N TYR A 292 -11.03 18.05 3.72
CA TYR A 292 -9.82 18.14 4.53
C TYR A 292 -8.63 18.67 3.75
N GLU A 293 -8.44 18.20 2.51
CA GLU A 293 -7.44 18.75 1.59
C GLU A 293 -7.67 20.25 1.36
N LYS A 294 -8.92 20.66 1.12
CA LYS A 294 -9.27 22.08 0.98
C LYS A 294 -8.88 22.87 2.23
N TRP A 295 -9.28 22.42 3.41
CA TRP A 295 -8.94 23.11 4.66
C TRP A 295 -7.44 23.23 4.89
N ILE A 296 -6.66 22.18 4.60
CA ILE A 296 -5.19 22.23 4.68
C ILE A 296 -4.61 23.27 3.72
N ASN A 297 -5.16 23.37 2.50
CA ASN A 297 -4.69 24.31 1.49
C ASN A 297 -5.09 25.77 1.79
N ASP A 298 -6.23 25.98 2.43
CA ASP A 298 -6.74 27.30 2.84
C ASP A 298 -5.94 27.90 4.02
N ILE A 299 -5.09 27.13 4.71
CA ILE A 299 -4.21 27.65 5.78
C ILE A 299 -3.18 28.63 5.17
N PRO A 300 -3.16 29.90 5.62
CA PRO A 300 -2.22 30.91 5.13
C PRO A 300 -0.77 30.44 5.25
N LEU A 301 0.04 30.70 4.22
CA LEU A 301 1.46 30.28 4.15
C LEU A 301 2.28 30.77 5.35
N THR A 302 1.93 31.91 5.94
CA THR A 302 2.58 32.48 7.13
C THR A 302 2.38 31.66 8.41
N ASN A 303 1.37 30.78 8.45
CA ASN A 303 1.00 29.96 9.60
C ASN A 303 1.31 28.47 9.38
N ARG A 304 1.92 28.11 8.24
CA ARG A 304 2.33 26.73 7.99
C ARG A 304 3.63 26.47 8.74
N SER A 305 3.55 25.79 9.88
CA SER A 305 4.71 25.07 10.42
C SER A 305 5.23 24.13 9.33
N SER A 306 6.54 24.12 9.09
CA SER A 306 7.17 23.24 8.11
C SER A 306 6.84 21.78 8.41
N TRP A 307 6.00 21.17 7.57
CA TRP A 307 5.73 19.73 7.48
C TRP A 307 6.44 19.16 6.25
#